data_AF-A0A7S9KLY7-F1
#
_entry.id   AF-A0A7S9KLY7-F1
#
_cell.length_a   1.000
_cell.length_b   1.000
_cell.length_c   1.000
_cell.angle_alpha   90.00
_cell.angle_beta   90.00
_cell.angle_gamma   90.00
#
_symmetry.space_group_name_H-M   'P 1'
#
loop_
_entity.id
_entity.type
_entity.pdbx_description
1 polymer ?
#
loop_
_entity_poly.entity_id
_entity_poly.type
_entity_poly.pdbx_seq_one_letter_code
_entity_poly.pdbx_strand_id
1 'polypeptide(L)'
;MIVNRHDQNQSSPLLTIYLRTKSATDGSPSAQPASSRTNLSKVQPPGPNEKTVTIDMKNKHSSDILEHFIAETRAKPVQASKEEIAEMQYLGGMKKQAEIDRERVRQLRAEKKKEEEMLKRARAAGGMAEQDEA
;
A
#
# COMPACT_ATOMS: atom_id res chain seq x y z
N MET A 1 -15.41 6.07 -2.89
CA MET A 1 -15.00 4.76 -3.45
C MET A 1 -15.33 3.69 -2.44
N ILE A 2 -15.88 2.56 -2.87
CA ILE A 2 -16.26 1.46 -2.00
C ILE A 2 -15.43 0.22 -2.32
N VAL A 3 -15.20 -0.62 -1.32
CA VAL A 3 -14.49 -1.89 -1.47
C VAL A 3 -15.31 -2.98 -0.80
N ASN A 4 -15.57 -4.05 -1.53
CA ASN A 4 -16.26 -5.24 -1.03
C ASN A 4 -15.29 -6.42 -1.05
N ARG A 5 -14.79 -6.80 0.12
CA ARG A 5 -13.86 -7.93 0.27
C ARG A 5 -14.63 -9.21 0.59
N HIS A 6 -14.01 -10.34 0.29
CA HIS A 6 -14.52 -11.68 0.59
C HIS A 6 -13.34 -12.67 0.63
N ASP A 7 -13.57 -13.85 1.20
CA ASP A 7 -12.54 -14.89 1.33
C ASP A 7 -12.56 -15.90 0.16
N GLN A 8 -13.47 -15.73 -0.79
CA GLN A 8 -13.60 -16.59 -1.98
C GLN A 8 -12.50 -16.28 -3.01
N ASN A 9 -11.32 -16.85 -2.86
CA ASN A 9 -10.17 -16.55 -3.73
C ASN A 9 -10.35 -16.97 -5.20
N GLN A 10 -11.37 -17.78 -5.50
CA GLN A 10 -11.69 -18.23 -6.86
C GLN A 10 -12.42 -17.17 -7.70
N SER A 11 -13.12 -16.21 -7.06
CA SER A 11 -13.82 -15.17 -7.80
C SER A 11 -12.86 -14.09 -8.29
N SER A 12 -13.09 -13.61 -9.52
CA SER A 12 -12.21 -12.60 -10.11
C SER A 12 -12.29 -11.26 -9.35
N PRO A 13 -11.15 -10.60 -9.09
CA PRO A 13 -11.14 -9.26 -8.53
C PRO A 13 -11.54 -8.25 -9.61
N LEU A 14 -12.81 -7.84 -9.58
CA LEU A 14 -13.37 -6.88 -10.53
C LEU A 14 -13.48 -5.48 -9.92
N LEU A 15 -13.14 -4.47 -10.71
CA LEU A 15 -13.42 -3.06 -10.43
C LEU A 15 -14.55 -2.60 -11.35
N THR A 16 -15.63 -2.07 -10.78
CA THR A 16 -16.75 -1.50 -11.54
C THR A 16 -16.80 0.01 -11.36
N ILE A 17 -16.83 0.74 -12.47
CA ILE A 17 -16.85 2.19 -12.53
C ILE A 17 -18.20 2.61 -13.11
N TYR A 18 -18.92 3.49 -12.41
CA TYR A 18 -20.18 4.05 -12.90
C TYR A 18 -19.88 5.41 -13.53
N LEU A 19 -20.16 5.54 -14.82
CA LEU A 19 -19.97 6.76 -15.59
C LEU A 19 -21.35 7.32 -15.97
N ARG A 20 -21.57 8.60 -15.72
CA ARG A 20 -22.83 9.26 -16.10
C ARG A 20 -22.88 9.47 -17.62
N THR A 21 -24.05 9.27 -18.23
CA THR A 21 -24.27 9.56 -19.65
C THR A 21 -24.52 11.06 -19.84
N LYS A 22 -24.09 11.63 -20.97
CA LYS A 22 -24.10 13.09 -21.23
C LYS A 22 -25.48 13.78 -21.18
N SER A 23 -26.57 13.01 -21.17
CA SER A 23 -27.95 13.55 -21.14
C SER A 23 -28.52 13.71 -19.73
N ALA A 24 -27.76 13.38 -18.70
CA ALA A 24 -28.25 13.28 -17.33
C ALA A 24 -28.10 14.61 -16.57
N THR A 25 -29.08 15.48 -16.69
CA THR A 25 -29.30 16.59 -15.74
C THR A 25 -29.83 16.00 -14.44
N ASP A 26 -29.02 16.10 -13.37
CA ASP A 26 -29.39 15.88 -11.97
C ASP A 26 -30.32 14.70 -11.66
N GLY A 27 -29.78 13.48 -11.77
CA GLY A 27 -30.32 12.35 -11.00
C GLY A 27 -29.74 12.34 -9.59
N SER A 28 -30.59 12.20 -8.56
CA SER A 28 -30.11 11.84 -7.22
C SER A 28 -29.25 10.58 -7.32
N PRO A 29 -28.06 10.54 -6.69
CA PRO A 29 -27.23 9.34 -6.71
C PRO A 29 -28.04 8.17 -6.13
N SER A 30 -27.96 7.01 -6.79
CA SER A 30 -28.49 5.77 -6.21
C SER A 30 -27.82 5.53 -4.85
N ALA A 31 -28.55 4.95 -3.89
CA ALA A 31 -28.02 4.71 -2.56
C ALA A 31 -26.77 3.82 -2.65
N GLN A 32 -25.60 4.41 -2.40
CA GLN A 32 -24.34 3.70 -2.50
C GLN A 32 -24.16 2.81 -1.25
N PRO A 33 -23.90 1.50 -1.41
CA PRO A 33 -23.66 0.64 -0.25
C PRO A 33 -22.37 1.03 0.46
N ALA A 34 -22.29 0.76 1.77
CA ALA A 34 -21.04 0.90 2.54
C ALA A 34 -20.00 -0.14 2.10
N SER A 35 -18.74 -0.01 2.50
CA SER A 35 -17.73 -1.06 2.31
C SER A 35 -18.00 -2.29 3.19
N SER A 36 -17.59 -3.48 2.76
CA SER A 36 -17.74 -4.72 3.55
C SER A 36 -16.49 -5.61 3.50
N ARG A 37 -16.30 -6.42 4.55
CA ARG A 37 -15.29 -7.49 4.63
C ARG A 37 -15.85 -8.87 4.30
N THR A 38 -17.17 -9.02 4.32
CA THR A 38 -17.88 -10.30 4.28
C THR A 38 -18.80 -10.39 3.07
N ASN A 39 -18.42 -9.73 1.98
CA ASN A 39 -19.13 -9.77 0.71
C ASN A 39 -20.56 -9.16 0.71
N LEU A 40 -20.90 -8.31 1.69
CA LEU A 40 -22.25 -7.76 1.82
C LEU A 40 -22.55 -6.59 0.87
N SER A 41 -21.51 -5.99 0.30
CA SER A 41 -21.61 -4.77 -0.50
C SER A 41 -21.52 -5.07 -1.99
N LYS A 42 -22.49 -5.83 -2.49
CA LYS A 42 -22.53 -6.29 -3.88
C LYS A 42 -22.64 -5.12 -4.86
N VAL A 43 -22.14 -5.36 -6.07
CA VAL A 43 -22.26 -4.44 -7.21
C VAL A 43 -23.75 -4.21 -7.47
N GLN A 44 -24.16 -2.94 -7.51
CA GLN A 44 -25.53 -2.55 -7.81
C GLN A 44 -25.70 -2.41 -9.33
N PRO A 45 -26.91 -2.64 -9.88
CA PRO A 45 -27.16 -2.31 -11.27
C PRO A 45 -26.96 -0.79 -11.50
N PRO A 46 -26.49 -0.36 -12.69
CA PRO A 46 -26.40 1.06 -13.00
C PRO A 46 -27.78 1.73 -12.92
N GLY A 47 -27.80 3.00 -12.50
CA GLY A 47 -29.00 3.82 -12.62
C GLY A 47 -29.39 4.08 -14.09
N PRO A 48 -30.59 4.64 -14.35
CA PRO A 48 -31.11 4.89 -15.71
C PRO A 48 -30.19 5.72 -16.61
N ASN A 49 -29.34 6.55 -16.01
CA ASN A 49 -28.46 7.50 -16.67
C ASN A 49 -26.98 7.20 -16.44
N GLU A 50 -26.67 5.96 -16.08
CA GLU A 50 -25.33 5.51 -15.78
C GLU A 50 -24.95 4.34 -16.70
N LYS A 51 -23.69 4.30 -17.09
CA LYS A 51 -23.07 3.14 -17.74
C LYS A 51 -22.00 2.58 -16.83
N THR A 52 -21.91 1.26 -16.74
CA THR A 52 -20.83 0.60 -16.01
C THR A 52 -19.68 0.25 -16.95
N VAL A 53 -18.46 0.44 -16.45
CA VAL A 53 -17.24 -0.10 -17.05
C VAL A 53 -16.63 -1.05 -16.03
N THR A 54 -16.34 -2.27 -16.45
CA THR A 54 -15.78 -3.31 -15.56
C THR A 54 -14.36 -3.62 -15.99
N ILE A 55 -13.42 -3.53 -15.05
CA ILE A 55 -12.01 -3.86 -15.24
C ILE A 55 -11.72 -5.14 -14.44
N ASP A 56 -11.30 -6.19 -15.13
CA ASP A 56 -10.76 -7.39 -14.49
C ASP A 56 -9.30 -7.16 -14.11
N MET A 57 -8.98 -7.36 -12.83
CA MET A 57 -7.65 -7.13 -12.26
C MET A 57 -6.87 -8.44 -12.03
N LYS A 58 -7.45 -9.59 -12.37
CA LYS A 58 -6.79 -10.89 -12.16
C LYS A 58 -5.47 -10.98 -12.92
N ASN A 59 -4.41 -11.37 -12.22
CA ASN A 59 -3.07 -11.57 -12.79
C ASN A 59 -2.47 -10.32 -13.49
N LYS A 60 -2.89 -9.11 -13.10
CA LYS A 60 -2.35 -7.86 -13.64
C LYS A 60 -1.53 -7.12 -12.59
N HIS A 61 -0.47 -6.44 -13.04
CA HIS A 61 0.28 -5.55 -12.17
C HIS A 61 -0.51 -4.25 -11.94
N SER A 62 -0.23 -3.57 -10.82
CA SER A 62 -0.94 -2.34 -10.44
C SER A 62 -0.74 -1.20 -11.44
N SER A 63 0.42 -1.14 -12.11
CA SER A 63 0.69 -0.19 -13.20
C SER A 63 -0.31 -0.32 -14.34
N ASP A 64 -0.57 -1.56 -14.77
CA ASP A 64 -1.39 -1.85 -15.94
C ASP A 64 -2.85 -1.58 -15.61
N ILE A 65 -3.28 -1.96 -14.40
CA ILE A 65 -4.64 -1.65 -13.91
C ILE A 65 -4.87 -0.13 -13.88
N LEU A 66 -3.87 0.64 -13.43
CA LEU A 66 -3.96 2.09 -13.40
C LEU A 66 -4.04 2.70 -14.80
N GLU A 67 -3.22 2.22 -15.75
CA GLU A 67 -3.25 2.68 -17.14
C GLU A 67 -4.62 2.40 -17.78
N HIS A 68 -5.15 1.18 -17.63
CA HIS A 68 -6.49 0.82 -18.08
C HIS A 68 -7.57 1.71 -17.44
N PHE A 69 -7.47 1.99 -16.14
CA PHE A 69 -8.40 2.87 -15.44
C PHE A 69 -8.38 4.30 -16.00
N ILE A 70 -7.20 4.86 -16.25
CA ILE A 70 -7.04 6.20 -16.82
C ILE A 70 -7.60 6.25 -18.25
N ALA A 71 -7.34 5.21 -19.06
CA ALA A 71 -7.84 5.10 -20.43
C ALA A 71 -9.38 5.06 -20.48
N GLU A 72 -10.02 4.25 -19.64
CA GLU A 72 -11.48 4.11 -19.57
C GLU A 72 -12.17 5.36 -19.04
N THR A 73 -11.62 5.97 -17.99
CA THR A 73 -12.18 7.19 -17.39
C THR A 73 -11.85 8.45 -18.18
N ARG A 74 -10.85 8.39 -19.06
CA ARG A 74 -10.29 9.55 -19.80
C ARG A 74 -9.86 10.68 -18.88
N ALA A 75 -9.40 10.31 -17.68
CA ALA A 75 -8.90 11.26 -16.69
C ALA A 75 -7.60 11.91 -17.19
N LYS A 76 -7.44 13.21 -16.93
CA LYS A 76 -6.21 13.94 -17.25
C LYS A 76 -5.32 13.97 -16.01
N PRO A 77 -4.05 13.53 -16.09
CA PRO A 77 -3.15 13.60 -14.95
C PRO A 77 -2.89 15.06 -14.58
N VAL A 78 -3.01 15.37 -13.30
CA VAL A 78 -2.66 16.68 -12.75
C VAL A 78 -1.14 16.72 -12.57
N GLN A 79 -0.50 17.76 -13.09
CA GLN A 79 0.93 17.96 -12.92
C GLN A 79 1.23 18.48 -11.51
N ALA A 80 2.28 17.94 -10.89
CA ALA A 80 2.71 18.38 -9.58
C ALA A 80 3.14 19.85 -9.60
N SER A 81 2.87 20.57 -8.52
CA SER A 81 3.31 21.95 -8.35
C SER A 81 4.83 22.01 -8.10
N LYS A 82 5.42 23.20 -8.25
CA LYS A 82 6.85 23.40 -7.97
C LYS A 82 7.20 23.11 -6.50
N GLU A 83 6.29 23.43 -5.59
CA GLU A 83 6.44 23.20 -4.16
C GLU A 83 6.43 21.69 -3.84
N GLU A 84 5.49 20.95 -4.44
CA GLU A 84 5.40 19.49 -4.30
C GLU A 84 6.65 18.78 -4.85
N ILE A 85 7.21 19.27 -5.96
CA ILE A 85 8.45 18.74 -6.53
C ILE A 85 9.64 18.96 -5.59
N ALA A 86 9.74 20.15 -4.99
CA ALA A 86 10.80 20.46 -4.04
C ALA A 86 10.69 19.57 -2.78
N GLU A 87 9.47 19.35 -2.27
CA GLU A 87 9.22 18.44 -1.14
C GLU A 87 9.61 17.00 -1.48
N MET A 88 9.22 16.49 -2.66
CA MET A 88 9.60 15.14 -3.10
C MET A 88 11.13 14.96 -3.17
N GLN A 89 11.85 15.96 -3.66
CA GLN A 89 13.32 15.92 -3.72
C GLN A 89 13.94 15.94 -2.31
N TYR A 90 13.42 16.79 -1.42
CA TYR A 90 13.85 16.86 -0.04
C TYR A 90 13.66 15.52 0.70
N LEU A 91 12.46 14.93 0.61
CA LEU A 91 12.16 13.62 1.19
C LEU A 91 13.02 12.51 0.57
N GLY A 92 13.30 12.59 -0.73
CA GLY A 92 14.22 11.68 -1.42
C GLY A 92 15.64 11.76 -0.87
N GLY A 93 16.14 12.96 -0.57
CA GLY A 93 17.43 13.18 0.09
C GLY A 93 17.47 12.59 1.49
N MET A 94 16.43 12.83 2.30
CA MET A 94 16.32 12.27 3.65
C MET A 94 16.32 10.74 3.65
N LYS A 95 15.65 10.10 2.68
CA LYS A 95 15.63 8.62 2.58
C LYS A 95 17.01 8.04 2.32
N LYS A 96 17.78 8.64 1.41
CA LYS A 96 19.15 8.20 1.11
C LYS A 96 20.05 8.29 2.34
N GLN A 97 19.96 9.40 3.07
CA GLN A 97 20.72 9.57 4.31
C GLN A 97 20.29 8.55 5.37
N ALA A 98 18.99 8.31 5.52
CA ALA A 98 18.46 7.34 6.46
C ALA A 98 18.92 5.90 6.16
N GLU A 99 19.09 5.53 4.89
CA GLU A 99 19.63 4.23 4.50
C GLU A 99 21.09 4.07 4.92
N ILE A 100 21.93 5.06 4.64
CA ILE A 100 23.35 5.09 5.06
C ILE A 100 23.46 4.97 6.58
N ASP A 101 22.67 5.75 7.31
CA ASP A 101 22.72 5.76 8.76
C ASP A 101 22.23 4.43 9.36
N ARG A 102 21.20 3.82 8.76
CA ARG A 102 20.72 2.47 9.15
C ARG A 102 21.81 1.42 8.99
N GLU A 103 22.58 1.46 7.91
CA GLU A 103 23.69 0.54 7.67
C GLU A 103 24.82 0.75 8.67
N ARG A 104 25.21 2.01 8.91
CA ARG A 104 26.24 2.35 9.91
C ARG A 104 25.85 1.84 11.30
N VAL A 105 24.62 2.12 11.74
CA VAL A 105 24.14 1.67 13.06
C VAL A 105 24.05 0.14 13.12
N ARG A 106 23.66 -0.52 12.03
CA ARG A 106 23.65 -1.99 11.97
C ARG A 106 25.04 -2.58 12.17
N GLN A 107 26.06 -2.01 11.52
CA GLN A 107 27.45 -2.44 11.67
C GLN A 107 27.95 -2.24 13.11
N LEU A 108 27.75 -1.05 13.68
CA LEU A 108 28.15 -0.76 15.06
C LEU A 108 27.47 -1.69 16.08
N ARG A 109 26.19 -2.00 15.89
CA ARG A 109 25.48 -2.97 16.76
C ARG A 109 26.01 -4.39 16.59
N ALA A 110 26.36 -4.79 15.37
CA ALA A 110 26.92 -6.10 15.12
C ALA A 110 28.32 -6.27 15.72
N GLU A 111 29.16 -5.23 15.68
CA GLU A 111 30.48 -5.22 16.32
C GLU A 111 30.36 -5.30 17.84
N LYS A 112 29.55 -4.44 18.46
CA LYS A 112 29.29 -4.49 19.90
C LYS A 112 28.78 -5.86 20.35
N LYS A 113 27.86 -6.45 19.59
CA LYS A 113 27.34 -7.79 19.91
C LYS A 113 28.43 -8.86 19.83
N LYS A 114 29.31 -8.80 18.83
CA LYS A 114 30.45 -9.73 18.70
C LYS A 114 31.44 -9.58 19.86
N GLU A 115 31.74 -8.35 20.25
CA GLU A 115 32.62 -8.06 21.39
C GLU A 115 32.01 -8.57 22.70
N GLU A 116 30.73 -8.32 22.95
CA GLU A 116 29.99 -8.84 24.11
C GLU A 116 29.98 -10.37 24.13
N GLU A 117 29.71 -11.03 23.00
CA GLU A 117 29.74 -12.49 22.88
C GLU A 117 31.15 -13.05 23.11
N MET A 118 32.19 -12.40 22.59
CA MET A 118 33.59 -12.79 22.81
C MET A 118 33.97 -12.66 24.29
N LEU A 119 33.66 -11.52 24.92
CA LEU A 119 33.90 -11.29 26.34
C LEU A 119 33.14 -12.29 27.21
N LYS A 120 31.88 -12.58 26.89
CA LYS A 120 31.07 -13.59 27.59
C LYS A 120 31.71 -14.97 27.48
N ARG A 121 32.17 -15.37 26.29
CA ARG A 121 32.85 -16.66 26.08
C ARG A 121 34.20 -16.72 26.81
N ALA A 122 34.96 -15.65 26.82
CA ALA A 122 36.23 -15.57 27.56
C ALA A 122 36.03 -15.67 29.07
N ARG A 123 35.01 -15.00 29.62
CA ARG A 123 34.63 -15.11 31.05
C ARG A 123 34.19 -16.54 31.41
N ALA A 124 33.37 -17.17 30.57
CA ALA A 124 32.94 -18.55 30.76
C ALA A 124 34.09 -19.56 30.68
N ALA A 125 35.07 -19.36 29.78
CA ALA A 125 36.25 -20.22 29.65
C ALA A 125 37.28 -20.00 30.76
N GLY A 126 37.35 -18.80 31.35
CA GLY A 126 38.23 -18.44 32.46
C GLY A 126 37.78 -18.92 33.84
N GLY A 127 36.75 -19.76 33.93
CA GLY A 127 36.30 -20.37 35.18
C GLY A 127 35.47 -19.48 36.11
N MET A 128 35.14 -18.25 35.70
CA MET A 128 34.13 -17.44 36.37
C MET A 128 32.76 -17.89 35.85
N ALA A 129 32.30 -19.05 36.30
CA ALA A 129 30.89 -19.37 36.26
C ALA A 129 30.16 -18.25 37.03
N GLU A 130 29.09 -17.69 36.47
CA GLU A 130 28.19 -16.78 37.17
C GLU A 130 27.77 -17.47 38.49
N GLN A 131 28.44 -17.11 39.58
CA GLN A 131 27.90 -17.19 40.93
C GLN A 131 27.04 -15.93 41.08
N ASP A 132 25.85 -15.96 40.48
CA ASP A 132 24.70 -15.28 41.05
C ASP A 132 23.95 -16.42 41.76
N GLU A 133 24.15 -16.64 43.05
CA GLU A 133 23.48 -15.96 44.17
C GLU A 133 21.94 -15.94 44.04
N ALA A 134 21.32 -16.34 45.16
CA ALA A 134 19.92 -16.71 45.39
C ALA A 134 18.94 -15.54 45.43
#